data_AF-A0A6C0IJ99-F1
#
_entry.id   AF-A0A6C0IJ99-F1
#
_cell.length_a   1.000
_cell.length_b   1.000
_cell.length_c   1.000
_cell.angle_alpha   90.00
_cell.angle_beta   90.00
_cell.angle_gamma   90.00
#
_symmetry.space_group_name_H-M   'P 1'
#
loop_
_entity.id
_entity.type
_entity.pdbx_description
1 polymer ?
#
loop_
_entity_poly.entity_id
_entity_poly.type
_entity_poly.pdbx_seq_one_letter_code
_entity_poly.pdbx_strand_id
1 'polypeptide(L)'
;MVKSFIYPDKIKYSETTEINNDDVGHASTIYEIDYFDKPISVALGRESHSFSADNIVHFSLYLVSNDKIHSRIGIFEVESNKMISIIDEDGDIDIDEGHILLFVDQQYVFEHTKTDDNVDETTIQQTEQIDKLTFVESDQNDWIANFMKNNNYHIVDNEGKGDCLFLVIQMALEGTEHETNVEELRKILADNVNEALFEQYKSIYMGIHSELQNVENNMKHTKDTVQKLKKQCVNMSNKQENKAMLDRITELRDNYAKMNQEKNSVNELMSEFAFMQHISNIDDLKKFVITSNYWADTWAIGVLEKKLNIKLVVFSQESHKSNDLDSVLLCGQDNEQTSQPKNPDYYVLTSYTGNHYTLITYDTRKRFLFSTLPSQIKSLVINKCIEKNAGPYYSIPEFRQLKMKLGIHVDEGKAEDPDDEYLNDHLYNNKTLLMFHANSNGVPKPGQGSGEKIDNDAIVSFKDLILNHKKHNWRRQLDDSYLSPFTLDGHRWNSVEHYKLASQFKKGFPDFYRSFSLDSDSAISKDLIKARIAGSKSGRNKDNVYRERNITIDPDYYEFHSNPRHEVERFDALKAKFCQNPDLKTMLKHTNDAKLIHFVRGSEPDTDILLMKLRKDIDQICSQ
;
A
#
# COMPACT_ATOMS: atom_id res chain seq x y z
N MET A 1 11.19 -49.11 12.26
CA MET A 1 12.60 -49.06 11.79
C MET A 1 12.74 -50.02 10.64
N VAL A 2 13.14 -49.52 9.47
CA VAL A 2 13.24 -50.32 8.25
C VAL A 2 14.57 -51.07 8.26
N LYS A 3 14.53 -52.35 7.90
CA LYS A 3 15.74 -53.19 7.87
C LYS A 3 16.51 -52.93 6.58
N SER A 4 17.83 -52.94 6.65
CA SER A 4 18.68 -52.96 5.46
C SER A 4 18.33 -54.16 4.58
N PHE A 5 18.43 -53.98 3.26
CA PHE A 5 18.34 -55.04 2.27
C PHE A 5 19.63 -55.89 2.26
N ILE A 6 20.80 -55.24 2.32
CA ILE A 6 22.12 -55.89 2.26
C ILE A 6 22.41 -56.66 3.56
N TYR A 7 22.13 -56.09 4.74
CA TYR A 7 22.31 -56.77 6.04
C TYR A 7 21.09 -56.62 6.99
N PRO A 8 19.97 -57.32 6.71
CA PRO A 8 18.70 -57.16 7.46
C PRO A 8 18.77 -57.46 8.96
N ASP A 9 19.68 -58.33 9.37
CA ASP A 9 19.84 -58.75 10.78
C ASP A 9 20.81 -57.86 11.57
N LYS A 10 21.56 -56.98 10.88
CA LYS A 10 22.62 -56.15 11.49
C LYS A 10 22.30 -54.67 11.45
N ILE A 11 21.68 -54.18 10.37
CA ILE A 11 21.47 -52.75 10.13
C ILE A 11 19.97 -52.43 10.06
N LYS A 12 19.59 -51.37 10.78
CA LYS A 12 18.22 -50.84 10.82
C LYS A 12 18.28 -49.32 10.70
N TYR A 13 17.43 -48.76 9.86
CA TYR A 13 17.29 -47.32 9.68
C TYR A 13 16.09 -46.77 10.45
N SER A 14 16.20 -45.52 10.89
CA SER A 14 15.07 -44.81 11.49
C SER A 14 14.02 -44.51 10.43
N GLU A 15 12.76 -44.80 10.76
CA GLU A 15 11.61 -44.42 9.95
C GLU A 15 11.13 -43.08 10.48
N THR A 16 11.43 -42.02 9.74
CA THR A 16 10.96 -40.66 10.04
C THR A 16 10.56 -40.02 8.73
N THR A 17 9.44 -39.31 8.73
CA THR A 17 8.97 -38.54 7.58
C THR A 17 9.61 -37.15 7.50
N GLU A 18 10.32 -36.74 8.56
CA GLU A 18 11.02 -35.47 8.63
C GLU A 18 12.22 -35.43 7.68
N ILE A 19 12.47 -34.25 7.13
CA ILE A 19 13.66 -33.98 6.31
C ILE A 19 14.90 -34.01 7.20
N ASN A 20 15.93 -34.74 6.78
CA ASN A 20 17.20 -34.74 7.49
C ASN A 20 17.87 -33.37 7.33
N ASN A 21 18.22 -32.72 8.44
CA ASN A 21 18.84 -31.39 8.43
C ASN A 21 20.17 -31.36 7.64
N ASP A 22 20.89 -32.48 7.59
CA ASP A 22 22.13 -32.58 6.82
C ASP A 22 21.89 -32.52 5.30
N ASP A 23 20.68 -32.86 4.84
CA ASP A 23 20.29 -32.84 3.43
C ASP A 23 19.80 -31.46 2.98
N VAL A 24 19.57 -30.52 3.91
CA VAL A 24 19.08 -29.18 3.58
C VAL A 24 20.13 -28.40 2.78
N GLY A 25 19.72 -27.85 1.62
CA GLY A 25 20.60 -27.13 0.70
C GLY A 25 21.47 -28.03 -0.18
N HIS A 26 21.28 -29.35 -0.14
CA HIS A 26 21.85 -30.27 -1.13
C HIS A 26 21.04 -30.20 -2.43
N ALA A 27 21.73 -30.09 -3.56
CA ALA A 27 21.12 -30.24 -4.88
C ALA A 27 21.10 -31.74 -5.23
N SER A 28 19.95 -32.24 -5.65
CA SER A 28 19.75 -33.64 -6.08
C SER A 28 18.95 -33.67 -7.37
N THR A 29 19.20 -34.68 -8.19
CA THR A 29 18.36 -35.05 -9.33
C THR A 29 17.05 -35.67 -8.85
N ILE A 30 15.98 -35.44 -9.61
CA ILE A 30 14.65 -36.02 -9.38
C ILE A 30 14.56 -37.28 -10.25
N TYR A 31 14.31 -38.41 -9.61
CA TYR A 31 14.10 -39.71 -10.23
C TYR A 31 12.62 -40.03 -10.27
N GLU A 32 12.19 -40.79 -11.27
CA GLU A 32 10.85 -41.38 -11.33
C GLU A 32 10.99 -42.89 -11.11
N ILE A 33 10.42 -43.40 -10.02
CA ILE A 33 10.49 -44.83 -9.68
C ILE A 33 9.12 -45.48 -9.80
N ASP A 34 9.07 -46.69 -10.36
CA ASP A 34 7.85 -47.48 -10.46
C ASP A 34 7.59 -48.22 -9.14
N TYR A 35 6.69 -47.69 -8.32
CA TYR A 35 6.31 -48.29 -7.04
C TYR A 35 4.80 -48.13 -6.77
N PHE A 36 4.15 -49.17 -6.24
CA PHE A 36 2.70 -49.16 -5.96
C PHE A 36 1.78 -48.97 -7.19
N ASP A 37 2.12 -49.62 -8.32
CA ASP A 37 1.36 -49.61 -9.59
C ASP A 37 1.24 -48.23 -10.28
N LYS A 38 2.06 -47.24 -9.87
CA LYS A 38 2.20 -45.92 -10.51
C LYS A 38 3.64 -45.39 -10.40
N PRO A 39 4.09 -44.52 -11.31
CA PRO A 39 5.34 -43.82 -11.11
C PRO A 39 5.23 -42.80 -9.96
N ILE A 40 6.28 -42.68 -9.17
CA ILE A 40 6.41 -41.67 -8.11
C ILE A 40 7.72 -40.91 -8.29
N SER A 41 7.69 -39.58 -8.16
CA SER A 41 8.88 -38.74 -8.23
C SER A 41 9.60 -38.71 -6.88
N VAL A 42 10.90 -38.96 -6.88
CA VAL A 42 11.73 -39.04 -5.67
C VAL A 42 13.07 -38.31 -5.83
N ALA A 43 13.68 -37.90 -4.73
CA ALA A 43 15.02 -37.31 -4.72
C ALA A 43 15.87 -37.94 -3.61
N LEU A 44 17.20 -37.92 -3.79
CA LEU A 44 18.15 -38.46 -2.81
C LEU A 44 18.69 -37.33 -1.93
N GLY A 45 18.92 -37.63 -0.66
CA GLY A 45 19.68 -36.79 0.26
C GLY A 45 21.18 -36.89 -0.02
N ARG A 46 22.01 -36.42 0.92
CA ARG A 46 23.46 -36.61 0.86
C ARG A 46 23.84 -38.05 1.16
N GLU A 47 24.99 -38.45 0.64
CA GLU A 47 25.61 -39.72 0.98
C GLU A 47 25.97 -39.78 2.46
N SER A 48 25.57 -40.87 3.12
CA SER A 48 25.86 -41.12 4.52
C SER A 48 26.74 -42.35 4.70
N HIS A 49 27.89 -42.12 5.35
CA HIS A 49 28.94 -43.11 5.59
C HIS A 49 28.86 -43.77 6.98
N SER A 50 27.73 -43.62 7.70
CA SER A 50 27.59 -44.15 9.06
C SER A 50 27.79 -45.67 9.17
N PHE A 51 27.60 -46.41 8.06
CA PHE A 51 27.79 -47.85 7.96
C PHE A 51 28.93 -48.26 7.01
N SER A 52 29.89 -47.37 6.72
CA SER A 52 31.01 -47.71 5.82
C SER A 52 31.91 -48.83 6.35
N ALA A 53 31.96 -49.06 7.66
CA ALA A 53 32.64 -50.23 8.24
C ALA A 53 32.02 -51.56 7.81
N ASP A 54 30.74 -51.54 7.42
CA ASP A 54 29.97 -52.67 6.94
C ASP A 54 29.83 -52.68 5.41
N ASN A 55 30.65 -51.88 4.70
CA ASN A 55 30.60 -51.72 3.24
C ASN A 55 29.25 -51.22 2.72
N ILE A 56 28.57 -50.34 3.46
CA ILE A 56 27.33 -49.68 3.01
C ILE A 56 27.49 -48.15 2.98
N VAL A 57 27.01 -47.55 1.89
CA VAL A 57 26.64 -46.12 1.79
C VAL A 57 25.14 -46.04 1.60
N HIS A 58 24.49 -45.08 2.24
CA HIS A 58 23.04 -44.91 2.15
C HIS A 58 22.66 -43.43 2.06
N PHE A 59 21.47 -43.18 1.55
CA PHE A 59 20.90 -41.87 1.26
C PHE A 59 19.48 -41.82 1.79
N SER A 60 19.06 -40.67 2.32
CA SER A 60 17.65 -40.42 2.56
C SER A 60 16.91 -40.40 1.22
N LEU A 61 15.75 -41.07 1.13
CA LEU A 61 14.89 -40.99 -0.05
C LEU A 61 13.69 -40.10 0.26
N TYR A 62 13.45 -39.12 -0.60
CA TYR A 62 12.42 -38.10 -0.43
C TYR A 62 11.35 -38.20 -1.50
N LEU A 63 10.08 -38.01 -1.10
CA LEU A 63 8.97 -37.86 -2.05
C LEU A 63 8.99 -36.46 -2.65
N VAL A 64 8.85 -36.37 -3.96
CA VAL A 64 8.71 -35.12 -4.71
C VAL A 64 7.29 -35.01 -5.25
N SER A 65 6.65 -33.86 -5.01
CA SER A 65 5.30 -33.54 -5.49
C SER A 65 5.25 -32.06 -5.84
N ASN A 66 4.75 -31.71 -7.03
CA ASN A 66 4.73 -30.34 -7.56
C ASN A 66 6.10 -29.63 -7.49
N ASP A 67 7.17 -30.30 -7.93
CA ASP A 67 8.56 -29.81 -7.89
C ASP A 67 9.08 -29.45 -6.48
N LYS A 68 8.45 -29.94 -5.41
CA LYS A 68 8.85 -29.72 -4.01
C LYS A 68 9.13 -31.03 -3.28
N ILE A 69 10.14 -31.03 -2.40
CA ILE A 69 10.39 -32.12 -1.45
C ILE A 69 9.31 -32.11 -0.38
N HIS A 70 8.55 -33.20 -0.29
CA HIS A 70 7.44 -33.32 0.67
C HIS A 70 7.90 -33.91 2.01
N SER A 71 8.43 -35.14 1.97
CA SER A 71 8.76 -35.91 3.17
C SER A 71 9.79 -36.98 2.86
N ARG A 72 10.55 -37.39 3.87
CA ARG A 72 11.39 -38.59 3.76
C ARG A 72 10.49 -39.82 3.76
N ILE A 73 10.62 -40.66 2.74
CA ILE A 73 9.75 -41.84 2.54
C ILE A 73 10.53 -43.15 2.61
N GLY A 74 11.85 -43.09 2.56
CA GLY A 74 12.68 -44.28 2.53
C GLY A 74 14.17 -44.03 2.71
N ILE A 75 14.92 -45.08 2.43
CA ILE A 75 16.37 -45.10 2.32
C ILE A 75 16.73 -45.73 0.98
N PHE A 76 17.69 -45.14 0.28
CA PHE A 76 18.41 -45.81 -0.80
C PHE A 76 19.76 -46.28 -0.24
N GLU A 77 20.10 -47.56 -0.41
CA GLU A 77 21.39 -48.09 0.04
C GLU A 77 22.14 -48.85 -1.07
N VAL A 78 23.46 -48.81 -1.01
CA VAL A 78 24.35 -49.45 -1.97
C VAL A 78 25.66 -49.86 -1.29
N GLU A 79 26.33 -50.88 -1.85
CA GLU A 79 27.63 -51.31 -1.34
C GLU A 79 28.69 -50.22 -1.59
N SER A 80 29.54 -49.93 -0.59
CA SER A 80 30.52 -48.83 -0.68
C SER A 80 31.51 -49.00 -1.83
N ASN A 81 31.85 -50.24 -2.21
CA ASN A 81 32.71 -50.56 -3.34
C ASN A 81 32.06 -50.33 -4.72
N LYS A 82 30.73 -50.19 -4.80
CA LYS A 82 29.99 -49.88 -6.03
C LYS A 82 29.72 -48.38 -6.22
N MET A 83 30.00 -47.54 -5.21
CA MET A 83 29.75 -46.10 -5.29
C MET A 83 30.37 -45.41 -6.50
N ILE A 84 31.56 -45.86 -6.95
CA ILE A 84 32.22 -45.26 -8.12
C ILE A 84 31.55 -45.70 -9.42
N SER A 85 30.98 -46.91 -9.48
CA SER A 85 30.38 -47.45 -10.70
C SER A 85 28.94 -47.01 -10.94
N ILE A 86 28.24 -46.52 -9.90
CA ILE A 86 26.86 -46.04 -10.00
C ILE A 86 26.76 -44.53 -10.28
N ILE A 87 27.88 -43.82 -10.29
CA ILE A 87 27.90 -42.39 -10.63
C ILE A 87 28.12 -42.28 -12.13
N ASP A 88 27.22 -41.59 -12.83
CA ASP A 88 27.29 -41.40 -14.27
C ASP A 88 28.25 -40.27 -14.68
N GLU A 89 28.28 -39.94 -15.98
CA GLU A 89 29.18 -38.92 -16.54
C GLU A 89 28.86 -37.50 -16.06
N ASP A 90 27.62 -37.24 -15.61
CA ASP A 90 27.14 -35.95 -15.12
C ASP A 90 27.29 -35.82 -13.59
N GLY A 91 27.65 -36.91 -12.91
CA GLY A 91 27.85 -36.96 -11.47
C GLY A 91 26.60 -37.40 -10.69
N ASP A 92 25.56 -37.85 -11.39
CA ASP A 92 24.31 -38.31 -10.80
C ASP A 92 24.34 -39.80 -10.47
N ILE A 93 23.49 -40.22 -9.53
CA ILE A 93 23.45 -41.60 -9.05
C ILE A 93 22.47 -42.41 -9.90
N ASP A 94 22.92 -43.50 -10.48
CA ASP A 94 22.06 -44.52 -11.08
C ASP A 94 21.28 -45.25 -9.97
N ILE A 95 20.02 -44.84 -9.81
CA ILE A 95 19.13 -45.33 -8.75
C ILE A 95 18.71 -46.80 -8.95
N ASP A 96 18.85 -47.35 -10.17
CA ASP A 96 18.47 -48.73 -10.47
C ASP A 96 19.52 -49.75 -10.00
N GLU A 97 20.76 -49.29 -9.74
CA GLU A 97 21.89 -50.14 -9.30
C GLU A 97 21.98 -50.31 -7.77
N GLY A 98 21.03 -49.74 -7.02
CA GLY A 98 20.96 -49.86 -5.56
C GLY A 98 19.66 -50.45 -5.03
N HIS A 99 19.41 -50.26 -3.74
CA HIS A 99 18.25 -50.81 -3.05
C HIS A 99 17.41 -49.72 -2.40
N ILE A 100 16.17 -49.58 -2.86
CA ILE A 100 15.18 -48.68 -2.30
C ILE A 100 14.38 -49.40 -1.22
N LEU A 101 14.43 -48.84 -0.01
CA LEU A 101 13.74 -49.30 1.19
C LEU A 101 12.71 -48.24 1.61
N LEU A 102 11.47 -48.39 1.16
CA LEU A 102 10.38 -47.53 1.60
C LEU A 102 9.87 -47.96 2.98
N PHE A 103 9.50 -46.97 3.80
CA PHE A 103 8.83 -47.21 5.08
C PHE A 103 7.46 -46.53 5.18
N VAL A 104 6.96 -45.98 4.07
CA VAL A 104 5.60 -45.46 3.92
C VAL A 104 4.76 -46.40 3.04
N ASP A 105 3.44 -46.32 3.16
CA ASP A 105 2.51 -47.12 2.36
C ASP A 105 1.96 -46.34 1.15
N GLN A 106 1.23 -47.06 0.28
CA GLN A 106 0.61 -46.50 -0.92
C GLN A 106 -0.41 -45.39 -0.60
N GLN A 107 -1.11 -45.51 0.53
CA GLN A 107 -2.11 -44.52 0.94
C GLN A 107 -1.43 -43.19 1.26
N TYR A 108 -0.32 -43.22 2.00
CA TYR A 108 0.47 -42.04 2.32
C TYR A 108 0.96 -41.33 1.05
N VAL A 109 1.50 -42.08 0.08
CA VAL A 109 1.95 -41.48 -1.18
C VAL A 109 0.78 -40.86 -1.95
N PHE A 110 -0.38 -41.51 -1.97
CA PHE A 110 -1.56 -41.02 -2.69
C PHE A 110 -2.20 -39.78 -2.06
N GLU A 111 -2.24 -39.70 -0.73
CA GLU A 111 -2.75 -38.53 -0.01
C GLU A 111 -1.90 -37.28 -0.26
N HIS A 112 -0.59 -37.45 -0.39
CA HIS A 112 0.36 -36.34 -0.54
C HIS A 112 0.76 -36.06 -2.00
N THR A 113 0.13 -36.72 -2.96
CA THR A 113 0.26 -36.48 -4.41
C THR A 113 -1.03 -35.95 -5.06
N LYS A 114 -2.14 -35.83 -4.30
CA LYS A 114 -3.37 -35.21 -4.79
C LYS A 114 -3.33 -33.69 -4.72
N THR A 115 -3.63 -33.04 -5.84
CA THR A 115 -4.05 -31.64 -5.92
C THR A 115 -5.50 -31.52 -5.45
N ASP A 116 -5.76 -31.20 -4.19
CA ASP A 116 -7.12 -30.93 -3.68
C ASP A 116 -7.17 -29.62 -2.88
N ASP A 117 -8.21 -28.82 -3.14
CA ASP A 117 -8.54 -27.51 -2.54
C ASP A 117 -8.82 -27.53 -1.02
N ASN A 118 -8.52 -28.64 -0.34
CA ASN A 118 -8.64 -28.80 1.11
C ASN A 118 -7.26 -28.75 1.79
N VAL A 119 -6.49 -27.72 1.48
CA VAL A 119 -5.29 -27.40 2.27
C VAL A 119 -5.78 -26.74 3.56
N ASP A 120 -5.55 -27.39 4.71
CA ASP A 120 -5.87 -26.82 6.02
C ASP A 120 -5.10 -25.50 6.25
N GLU A 121 -5.70 -24.54 6.95
CA GLU A 121 -5.12 -23.21 7.20
C GLU A 121 -3.72 -23.32 7.83
N THR A 122 -3.50 -24.35 8.65
CA THR A 122 -2.22 -24.65 9.30
C THR A 122 -1.11 -24.97 8.29
N THR A 123 -1.44 -25.74 7.26
CA THR A 123 -0.51 -26.13 6.19
C THR A 123 -0.18 -24.95 5.28
N ILE A 124 -1.16 -24.09 4.99
CA ILE A 124 -0.94 -22.83 4.23
C ILE A 124 0.05 -21.93 4.98
N GLN A 125 -0.15 -21.73 6.28
CA GLN A 125 0.73 -20.87 7.09
C GLN A 125 2.17 -21.39 7.16
N GLN A 126 2.36 -22.71 7.33
CA GLN A 126 3.69 -23.31 7.34
C GLN A 126 4.38 -23.16 5.99
N THR A 127 3.67 -23.40 4.89
CA THR A 127 4.20 -23.24 3.53
C THR A 127 4.61 -21.80 3.25
N GLU A 128 3.75 -20.84 3.59
CA GLU A 128 4.05 -19.40 3.42
C GLU A 128 5.27 -18.95 4.24
N GLN A 129 5.47 -19.53 5.42
CA GLN A 129 6.62 -19.21 6.26
C GLN A 129 7.92 -19.75 5.65
N ILE A 130 7.89 -20.94 5.06
CA ILE A 130 9.03 -21.52 4.32
C ILE A 130 9.32 -20.67 3.09
N ASP A 131 8.30 -20.38 2.26
CA ASP A 131 8.46 -19.58 1.04
C ASP A 131 9.12 -18.23 1.34
N LYS A 132 8.72 -17.58 2.44
CA LYS A 132 9.30 -16.31 2.88
C LYS A 132 10.76 -16.40 3.32
N LEU A 133 11.18 -17.54 3.89
CA LEU A 133 12.57 -17.78 4.31
C LEU A 133 13.48 -18.08 3.12
N THR A 134 12.95 -18.74 2.08
CA THR A 134 13.67 -19.08 0.86
C THR A 134 13.56 -18.02 -0.23
N PHE A 135 12.74 -16.99 -0.02
CA PHE A 135 12.50 -15.93 -0.99
C PHE A 135 13.77 -15.11 -1.26
N VAL A 136 14.07 -14.93 -2.55
CA VAL A 136 15.14 -14.06 -3.02
C VAL A 136 14.51 -12.93 -3.83
N GLU A 137 14.73 -11.70 -3.36
CA GLU A 137 14.26 -10.49 -4.05
C GLU A 137 15.01 -10.32 -5.37
N SER A 138 14.26 -10.05 -6.45
CA SER A 138 14.80 -9.93 -7.80
C SER A 138 13.92 -9.01 -8.63
N ASP A 139 14.53 -8.22 -9.51
CA ASP A 139 13.81 -7.37 -10.47
C ASP A 139 13.05 -8.17 -11.54
N GLN A 140 13.35 -9.47 -11.69
CA GLN A 140 12.65 -10.38 -12.60
C GLN A 140 11.34 -10.92 -12.00
N ASN A 141 11.16 -10.82 -10.68
CA ASN A 141 9.94 -11.25 -10.03
C ASN A 141 8.83 -10.23 -10.29
N ASP A 142 7.58 -10.70 -10.32
CA ASP A 142 6.45 -9.79 -10.26
C ASP A 142 6.52 -8.92 -9.01
N TRP A 143 6.12 -7.65 -9.14
CA TRP A 143 6.25 -6.69 -8.03
C TRP A 143 5.51 -7.16 -6.77
N ILE A 144 4.38 -7.85 -6.96
CA ILE A 144 3.57 -8.39 -5.87
C ILE A 144 4.29 -9.54 -5.15
N ALA A 145 5.07 -10.36 -5.86
CA ALA A 145 5.91 -11.39 -5.26
C ALA A 145 7.00 -10.78 -4.38
N ASN A 146 7.65 -9.70 -4.85
CA ASN A 146 8.62 -8.93 -4.05
C ASN A 146 7.97 -8.30 -2.81
N PHE A 147 6.79 -7.68 -2.97
CA PHE A 147 6.06 -7.07 -1.87
C PHE A 147 5.65 -8.09 -0.79
N MET A 148 5.11 -9.24 -1.21
CA MET A 148 4.66 -10.31 -0.32
C MET A 148 5.81 -11.17 0.20
N LYS A 149 6.99 -11.09 -0.44
CA LYS A 149 8.15 -11.97 -0.23
C LYS A 149 7.76 -13.43 -0.43
N ASN A 150 7.08 -13.71 -1.53
CA ASN A 150 6.63 -15.05 -1.89
C ASN A 150 6.52 -15.17 -3.42
N ASN A 151 7.24 -16.13 -4.00
CA ASN A 151 7.31 -16.36 -5.45
C ASN A 151 6.04 -16.95 -6.07
N ASN A 152 5.10 -17.44 -5.26
CA ASN A 152 3.84 -18.02 -5.74
C ASN A 152 2.88 -16.94 -6.25
N TYR A 153 3.11 -15.66 -5.94
CA TYR A 153 2.27 -14.59 -6.48
C TYR A 153 2.68 -14.23 -7.90
N HIS A 154 1.72 -14.29 -8.83
CA HIS A 154 1.95 -13.93 -10.24
C HIS A 154 0.92 -12.93 -10.75
N ILE A 155 1.35 -12.07 -11.68
CA ILE A 155 0.47 -11.14 -12.40
C ILE A 155 0.07 -11.76 -13.73
N VAL A 156 -1.25 -11.85 -13.95
CA VAL A 156 -1.80 -12.20 -15.25
C VAL A 156 -2.41 -10.95 -15.86
N ASP A 157 -1.73 -10.46 -16.90
CA ASP A 157 -2.15 -9.28 -17.65
C ASP A 157 -3.32 -9.58 -18.59
N ASN A 158 -4.04 -8.54 -19.01
CA ASN A 158 -5.15 -8.62 -19.96
C ASN A 158 -5.04 -7.52 -21.03
N GLU A 159 -5.90 -7.54 -22.04
CA GLU A 159 -5.86 -6.60 -23.18
C GLU A 159 -6.02 -5.12 -22.79
N GLY A 160 -6.43 -4.85 -21.54
CA GLY A 160 -6.46 -3.53 -20.93
C GLY A 160 -7.62 -2.66 -21.38
N LYS A 161 -7.37 -1.34 -21.40
CA LYS A 161 -8.35 -0.28 -21.72
C LYS A 161 -9.50 -0.24 -20.71
N GLY A 162 -10.68 0.22 -21.12
CA GLY A 162 -11.83 0.36 -20.22
C GLY A 162 -12.42 -0.97 -19.72
N ASP A 163 -12.01 -2.11 -20.28
CA ASP A 163 -12.53 -3.44 -19.90
C ASP A 163 -11.67 -4.16 -18.84
N CYS A 164 -10.52 -3.62 -18.46
CA CYS A 164 -9.53 -4.31 -17.61
C CYS A 164 -10.10 -4.90 -16.31
N LEU A 165 -10.90 -4.14 -15.55
CA LEU A 165 -11.52 -4.65 -14.32
C LEU A 165 -12.50 -5.80 -14.61
N PHE A 166 -13.28 -5.67 -15.68
CA PHE A 166 -14.27 -6.67 -16.07
C PHE A 166 -13.61 -7.97 -16.52
N LEU A 167 -12.48 -7.86 -17.23
CA LEU A 167 -11.66 -9.01 -17.64
C LEU A 167 -11.05 -9.71 -16.42
N VAL A 168 -10.56 -8.97 -15.41
CA VAL A 168 -10.08 -9.57 -14.16
C VAL A 168 -11.17 -10.40 -13.48
N ILE A 169 -12.39 -9.86 -13.38
CA ILE A 169 -13.52 -10.57 -12.76
C ILE A 169 -13.90 -11.80 -13.58
N GLN A 170 -14.01 -11.66 -14.91
CA GLN A 170 -14.30 -12.78 -15.81
C GLN A 170 -13.26 -13.90 -15.66
N MET A 171 -11.96 -13.57 -15.71
CA MET A 171 -10.89 -14.55 -15.56
C MET A 171 -10.91 -15.25 -14.19
N ALA A 172 -11.25 -14.54 -13.13
CA ALA A 172 -11.29 -15.10 -11.78
C ALA A 172 -12.47 -16.07 -11.58
N LEU A 173 -13.63 -15.74 -12.15
CA LEU A 173 -14.87 -16.49 -11.99
C LEU A 173 -15.10 -17.59 -13.03
N GLU A 174 -14.19 -17.74 -13.99
CA GLU A 174 -14.18 -18.83 -14.96
C GLU A 174 -14.34 -20.21 -14.27
N GLY A 175 -15.29 -21.01 -14.77
CA GLY A 175 -15.60 -22.34 -14.25
C GLY A 175 -16.28 -22.35 -12.87
N THR A 176 -16.87 -21.24 -12.42
CA THR A 176 -17.71 -21.19 -11.21
C THR A 176 -19.19 -21.10 -11.56
N GLU A 177 -20.05 -21.25 -10.56
CA GLU A 177 -21.48 -20.93 -10.67
C GLU A 177 -21.76 -19.43 -10.93
N HIS A 178 -20.76 -18.57 -10.75
CA HIS A 178 -20.79 -17.13 -11.02
C HIS A 178 -20.02 -16.77 -12.31
N GLU A 179 -19.75 -17.75 -13.18
CA GLU A 179 -19.12 -17.52 -14.47
C GLU A 179 -19.90 -16.46 -15.26
N THR A 180 -19.17 -15.51 -15.84
CA THR A 180 -19.74 -14.33 -16.48
C THR A 180 -18.77 -13.78 -17.53
N ASN A 181 -19.19 -12.75 -18.26
CA ASN A 181 -18.40 -12.08 -19.28
C ASN A 181 -18.52 -10.55 -19.19
N VAL A 182 -17.67 -9.84 -19.93
CA VAL A 182 -17.67 -8.36 -19.93
C VAL A 182 -19.05 -7.75 -20.22
N GLU A 183 -19.81 -8.30 -21.17
CA GLU A 183 -21.12 -7.77 -21.55
C GLU A 183 -22.12 -7.87 -20.40
N GLU A 184 -22.17 -9.01 -19.72
CA GLU A 184 -23.02 -9.24 -18.55
C GLU A 184 -22.65 -8.34 -17.38
N LEU A 185 -21.35 -8.22 -17.08
CA LEU A 185 -20.88 -7.37 -15.98
C LEU A 185 -21.23 -5.89 -16.24
N ARG A 186 -21.05 -5.41 -17.47
CA ARG A 186 -21.42 -4.06 -17.85
C ARG A 186 -22.94 -3.85 -17.82
N LYS A 187 -23.71 -4.87 -18.18
CA LYS A 187 -25.17 -4.84 -18.06
C LYS A 187 -25.62 -4.75 -16.59
N ILE A 188 -24.97 -5.49 -15.68
CA ILE A 188 -25.22 -5.36 -14.23
C ILE A 188 -25.02 -3.91 -13.79
N LEU A 189 -23.94 -3.25 -14.22
CA LEU A 189 -23.72 -1.85 -13.89
C LEU A 189 -24.83 -0.95 -14.46
N ALA A 190 -25.14 -1.08 -15.76
CA ALA A 190 -26.17 -0.29 -16.42
C ALA A 190 -27.55 -0.44 -15.75
N ASP A 191 -27.92 -1.65 -15.34
CA ASP A 191 -29.18 -1.92 -14.65
C ASP A 191 -29.24 -1.29 -13.24
N ASN A 192 -28.08 -0.98 -12.64
CA ASN A 192 -27.98 -0.36 -11.32
C ASN A 192 -27.64 1.15 -11.36
N VAL A 193 -27.54 1.74 -12.55
CA VAL A 193 -27.52 3.21 -12.69
C VAL A 193 -28.85 3.77 -12.21
N ASN A 194 -28.79 4.68 -11.24
CA ASN A 194 -29.94 5.35 -10.64
C ASN A 194 -29.85 6.88 -10.77
N GLU A 195 -30.92 7.58 -10.39
CA GLU A 195 -31.01 9.05 -10.49
C GLU A 195 -29.94 9.75 -9.65
N ALA A 196 -29.63 9.20 -8.48
CA ALA A 196 -28.63 9.77 -7.57
C ALA A 196 -27.22 9.77 -8.20
N LEU A 197 -26.82 8.67 -8.83
CA LEU A 197 -25.54 8.57 -9.53
C LEU A 197 -25.48 9.53 -10.73
N PHE A 198 -26.56 9.60 -11.52
CA PHE A 198 -26.62 10.50 -12.66
C PHE A 198 -26.48 11.97 -12.24
N GLU A 199 -27.25 12.41 -11.26
CA GLU A 199 -27.18 13.78 -10.75
C GLU A 199 -25.84 14.07 -10.07
N GLN A 200 -25.21 13.07 -9.44
CA GLN A 200 -23.85 13.18 -8.91
C GLN A 200 -22.83 13.46 -10.02
N TYR A 201 -22.76 12.63 -11.06
CA TYR A 201 -21.81 12.84 -12.17
C TYR A 201 -22.06 14.16 -12.91
N LYS A 202 -23.34 14.53 -13.07
CA LYS A 202 -23.75 15.77 -13.70
C LYS A 202 -23.36 16.99 -12.86
N SER A 203 -23.55 16.95 -11.55
CA SER A 203 -23.14 18.02 -10.62
C SER A 203 -21.65 18.28 -10.73
N ILE A 204 -20.83 17.22 -10.69
CA ILE A 204 -19.36 17.31 -10.84
C ILE A 204 -19.00 17.96 -12.18
N TYR A 205 -19.53 17.44 -13.29
CA TYR A 205 -19.27 17.98 -14.62
C TYR A 205 -19.67 19.46 -14.73
N MET A 206 -20.86 19.83 -14.25
CA MET A 206 -21.35 21.22 -14.30
C MET A 206 -20.49 22.15 -13.44
N GLY A 207 -20.03 21.70 -12.27
CA GLY A 207 -19.11 22.45 -11.43
C GLY A 207 -17.79 22.73 -12.13
N ILE A 208 -17.15 21.71 -12.72
CA ILE A 208 -15.89 21.86 -13.47
C ILE A 208 -16.11 22.76 -14.69
N HIS A 209 -17.21 22.58 -15.42
CA HIS A 209 -17.53 23.36 -16.61
C HIS A 209 -17.74 24.85 -16.28
N SER A 210 -18.50 25.15 -15.21
CA SER A 210 -18.70 26.53 -14.75
C SER A 210 -17.37 27.17 -14.37
N GLU A 211 -16.49 26.43 -13.70
CA GLU A 211 -15.18 26.93 -13.32
C GLU A 211 -14.29 27.21 -14.54
N LEU A 212 -14.32 26.33 -15.53
CA LEU A 212 -13.60 26.54 -16.79
C LEU A 212 -14.08 27.82 -17.49
N GLN A 213 -15.40 28.02 -17.57
CA GLN A 213 -15.98 29.23 -18.15
C GLN A 213 -15.57 30.50 -17.39
N ASN A 214 -15.55 30.45 -16.06
CA ASN A 214 -15.10 31.57 -15.23
C ASN A 214 -13.65 31.94 -15.52
N VAL A 215 -12.76 30.95 -15.54
CA VAL A 215 -11.33 31.15 -15.85
C VAL A 215 -11.16 31.73 -17.26
N GLU A 216 -11.84 31.17 -18.27
CA GLU A 216 -11.75 31.65 -19.65
C GLU A 216 -12.27 33.08 -19.82
N ASN A 217 -13.36 33.44 -19.17
CA ASN A 217 -13.92 34.79 -19.18
C ASN A 217 -12.96 35.80 -18.52
N ASN A 218 -12.37 35.44 -17.37
CA ASN A 218 -11.38 36.27 -16.68
C ASN A 218 -10.10 36.46 -17.52
N MET A 219 -9.64 35.41 -18.20
CA MET A 219 -8.52 35.49 -19.13
C MET A 219 -8.84 36.43 -20.30
N LYS A 220 -10.04 36.33 -20.89
CA LYS A 220 -10.47 37.21 -21.99
C LYS A 220 -10.50 38.67 -21.53
N HIS A 221 -11.12 38.96 -20.39
CA HIS A 221 -11.16 40.31 -19.82
C HIS A 221 -9.74 40.87 -19.57
N THR A 222 -8.86 40.07 -18.97
CA THR A 222 -7.46 40.47 -18.71
C THR A 222 -6.73 40.79 -20.02
N LYS A 223 -6.90 39.96 -21.05
CA LYS A 223 -6.33 40.19 -22.39
C LYS A 223 -6.81 41.50 -23.01
N ASP A 224 -8.11 41.79 -22.92
CA ASP A 224 -8.69 43.02 -23.44
C ASP A 224 -8.18 44.26 -22.69
N THR A 225 -8.05 44.19 -21.37
CA THR A 225 -7.47 45.27 -20.54
C THR A 225 -6.00 45.52 -20.89
N VAL A 226 -5.20 44.45 -21.05
CA VAL A 226 -3.79 44.59 -21.48
C VAL A 226 -3.69 45.26 -22.86
N GLN A 227 -4.58 44.92 -23.80
CA GLN A 227 -4.61 45.56 -25.12
C GLN A 227 -4.98 47.05 -25.04
N LYS A 228 -5.95 47.42 -24.19
CA LYS A 228 -6.35 48.81 -23.96
C LYS A 228 -5.20 49.64 -23.35
N LEU A 229 -4.56 49.12 -22.31
CA LEU A 229 -3.42 49.78 -21.66
C LEU A 229 -2.23 49.95 -22.63
N LYS A 230 -1.92 48.94 -23.44
CA LYS A 230 -0.87 49.06 -24.47
C LYS A 230 -1.15 50.17 -25.49
N LYS A 231 -2.41 50.33 -25.92
CA LYS A 231 -2.79 51.43 -26.83
C LYS A 231 -2.63 52.80 -26.17
N GLN A 232 -2.94 52.91 -24.87
CA GLN A 232 -2.76 54.15 -24.12
C GLN A 232 -1.28 54.52 -23.91
N CYS A 233 -0.40 53.54 -23.67
CA CYS A 233 1.06 53.75 -23.56
C CYS A 233 1.69 54.38 -24.81
N VAL A 234 1.18 54.08 -26.01
CA VAL A 234 1.70 54.63 -27.28
C VAL A 234 1.39 56.13 -27.41
N ASN A 235 0.33 56.61 -26.76
CA ASN A 235 -0.16 57.98 -26.90
C ASN A 235 0.22 58.91 -25.73
N MET A 236 1.00 58.43 -24.76
CA MET A 236 1.35 59.19 -23.54
C MET A 236 2.75 59.80 -23.59
N SER A 237 2.83 61.08 -23.22
CA SER A 237 4.09 61.86 -23.17
C SER A 237 4.75 61.89 -21.78
N ASN A 238 4.05 61.50 -20.71
CA ASN A 238 4.56 61.53 -19.34
C ASN A 238 5.30 60.23 -18.98
N LYS A 239 6.60 60.33 -18.65
CA LYS A 239 7.48 59.19 -18.35
C LYS A 239 7.08 58.42 -17.08
N GLN A 240 6.53 59.10 -16.07
CA GLN A 240 6.21 58.48 -14.78
C GLN A 240 4.88 57.70 -14.84
N GLU A 241 3.87 58.26 -15.50
CA GLU A 241 2.59 57.57 -15.79
C GLU A 241 2.78 56.38 -16.74
N ASN A 242 3.67 56.51 -17.73
CA ASN A 242 4.00 55.41 -18.63
C ASN A 242 4.66 54.25 -17.89
N LYS A 243 5.56 54.52 -16.93
CA LYS A 243 6.16 53.49 -16.07
C LYS A 243 5.10 52.76 -15.23
N ALA A 244 4.21 53.49 -14.55
CA ALA A 244 3.14 52.88 -13.75
C ALA A 244 2.20 52.00 -14.59
N MET A 245 1.88 52.41 -15.83
CA MET A 245 1.12 51.56 -16.75
C MET A 245 1.88 50.31 -17.18
N LEU A 246 3.19 50.41 -17.45
CA LEU A 246 4.02 49.25 -17.79
C LEU A 246 4.12 48.25 -16.64
N ASP A 247 4.24 48.73 -15.40
CA ASP A 247 4.22 47.89 -14.20
C ASP A 247 2.87 47.17 -14.08
N ARG A 248 1.74 47.88 -14.27
CA ARG A 248 0.40 47.28 -14.27
C ARG A 248 0.19 46.27 -15.41
N ILE A 249 0.72 46.53 -16.60
CA ILE A 249 0.68 45.59 -17.73
C ILE A 249 1.46 44.31 -17.39
N THR A 250 2.59 44.45 -16.70
CA THR A 250 3.42 43.31 -16.26
C THR A 250 2.66 42.46 -15.25
N GLU A 251 2.06 43.08 -14.23
CA GLU A 251 1.23 42.39 -13.24
C GLU A 251 0.05 41.64 -13.89
N LEU A 252 -0.65 42.28 -14.84
CA LEU A 252 -1.76 41.65 -15.55
C LEU A 252 -1.30 40.47 -16.42
N ARG A 253 -0.08 40.52 -16.98
CA ARG A 253 0.51 39.40 -17.73
C ARG A 253 0.85 38.23 -16.81
N ASP A 254 1.41 38.52 -15.64
CA ASP A 254 1.73 37.49 -14.65
C ASP A 254 0.45 36.82 -14.13
N ASN A 255 -0.60 37.60 -13.87
CA ASN A 255 -1.92 37.07 -13.52
C ASN A 255 -2.52 36.23 -14.65
N TYR A 256 -2.38 36.66 -15.91
CA TYR A 256 -2.82 35.85 -17.06
C TYR A 256 -2.08 34.53 -17.16
N ALA A 257 -0.77 34.51 -16.88
CA ALA A 257 0.03 33.28 -16.86
C ALA A 257 -0.45 32.32 -15.76
N LYS A 258 -0.77 32.84 -14.56
CA LYS A 258 -1.37 32.05 -13.47
C LYS A 258 -2.75 31.48 -13.86
N MET A 259 -3.64 32.31 -14.41
CA MET A 259 -4.95 31.85 -14.90
C MET A 259 -4.82 30.81 -16.03
N ASN A 260 -3.77 30.89 -16.86
CA ASN A 260 -3.52 29.87 -17.88
C ASN A 260 -3.09 28.52 -17.27
N GLN A 261 -2.32 28.54 -16.17
CA GLN A 261 -2.01 27.33 -15.40
C GLN A 261 -3.27 26.76 -14.74
N GLU A 262 -4.12 27.63 -14.18
CA GLU A 262 -5.43 27.28 -13.61
C GLU A 262 -6.39 26.71 -14.68
N LYS A 263 -6.35 27.23 -15.91
CA LYS A 263 -7.14 26.69 -17.03
C LYS A 263 -6.69 25.28 -17.40
N ASN A 264 -5.38 25.06 -17.56
CA ASN A 264 -4.83 23.73 -17.85
C ASN A 264 -5.23 22.73 -16.77
N SER A 265 -5.16 23.21 -15.54
CA SER A 265 -5.62 22.55 -14.35
C SER A 265 -7.09 22.09 -14.49
N VAL A 266 -8.03 23.01 -14.66
CA VAL A 266 -9.46 22.67 -14.76
C VAL A 266 -9.75 21.74 -15.95
N ASN A 267 -9.01 21.87 -17.06
CA ASN A 267 -9.14 20.97 -18.22
C ASN A 267 -8.71 19.53 -17.94
N GLU A 268 -7.68 19.31 -17.11
CA GLU A 268 -7.28 17.96 -16.71
C GLU A 268 -8.35 17.30 -15.85
N LEU A 269 -8.97 18.03 -14.92
CA LEU A 269 -10.12 17.54 -14.15
C LEU A 269 -11.34 17.27 -15.06
N MET A 270 -11.57 18.15 -16.06
CA MET A 270 -12.62 17.96 -17.07
C MET A 270 -12.43 16.67 -17.86
N SER A 271 -11.20 16.23 -18.12
CA SER A 271 -10.95 15.02 -18.91
C SER A 271 -11.57 13.74 -18.31
N GLU A 272 -11.70 13.66 -16.99
CA GLU A 272 -12.30 12.52 -16.29
C GLU A 272 -13.82 12.48 -16.45
N PHE A 273 -14.46 13.65 -16.53
CA PHE A 273 -15.91 13.80 -16.61
C PHE A 273 -16.39 14.26 -17.99
N ALA A 274 -15.49 14.33 -18.98
CA ALA A 274 -15.79 14.82 -20.33
C ALA A 274 -16.90 13.99 -21.01
N PHE A 275 -17.03 12.71 -20.63
CA PHE A 275 -18.10 11.83 -21.11
C PHE A 275 -19.50 12.36 -20.80
N MET A 276 -19.67 13.13 -19.72
CA MET A 276 -20.95 13.73 -19.33
C MET A 276 -21.43 14.83 -20.28
N GLN A 277 -20.56 15.37 -21.16
CA GLN A 277 -20.94 16.41 -22.12
C GLN A 277 -22.10 15.98 -23.05
N HIS A 278 -22.18 14.69 -23.36
CA HIS A 278 -23.17 14.13 -24.28
C HIS A 278 -24.26 13.28 -23.58
N ILE A 279 -24.27 13.26 -22.25
CA ILE A 279 -25.23 12.48 -21.46
C ILE A 279 -26.26 13.44 -20.88
N SER A 280 -27.50 13.35 -21.38
CA SER A 280 -28.57 14.29 -20.99
C SER A 280 -29.53 13.73 -19.95
N ASN A 281 -29.57 12.41 -19.78
CA ASN A 281 -30.49 11.69 -18.91
C ASN A 281 -29.88 10.36 -18.46
N ILE A 282 -30.58 9.69 -17.53
CA ILE A 282 -30.17 8.40 -16.98
C ILE A 282 -30.02 7.30 -18.05
N ASP A 283 -30.86 7.28 -19.09
CA ASP A 283 -30.79 6.25 -20.13
C ASP A 283 -29.56 6.40 -21.02
N ASP A 284 -29.11 7.63 -21.26
CA ASP A 284 -27.84 7.89 -21.95
C ASP A 284 -26.65 7.43 -21.11
N LEU A 285 -26.70 7.63 -19.78
CA LEU A 285 -25.66 7.15 -18.87
C LEU A 285 -25.60 5.62 -18.87
N LYS A 286 -26.75 4.95 -18.83
CA LYS A 286 -26.84 3.48 -18.94
C LYS A 286 -26.18 2.97 -20.23
N LYS A 287 -26.47 3.60 -21.37
CA LYS A 287 -25.86 3.24 -22.65
C LYS A 287 -24.35 3.45 -22.64
N PHE A 288 -23.86 4.52 -22.01
CA PHE A 288 -22.42 4.79 -21.91
C PHE A 288 -21.68 3.74 -21.07
N VAL A 289 -22.24 3.35 -19.91
CA VAL A 289 -21.67 2.33 -19.01
C VAL A 289 -21.50 0.97 -19.69
N ILE A 290 -22.35 0.65 -20.67
CA ILE A 290 -22.26 -0.59 -21.48
C ILE A 290 -21.03 -0.58 -22.42
N THR A 291 -20.45 0.58 -22.71
CA THR A 291 -19.33 0.68 -23.66
C THR A 291 -17.96 0.61 -23.00
N SER A 292 -16.94 0.15 -23.74
CA SER A 292 -15.54 0.16 -23.32
C SER A 292 -14.94 1.55 -23.08
N ASN A 293 -15.69 2.63 -23.38
CA ASN A 293 -15.30 4.00 -23.05
C ASN A 293 -15.57 4.33 -21.58
N TYR A 294 -16.48 3.60 -20.94
CA TYR A 294 -16.67 3.68 -19.50
C TYR A 294 -15.62 2.83 -18.78
N TRP A 295 -14.86 3.48 -17.91
CA TRP A 295 -13.85 2.88 -17.06
C TRP A 295 -14.42 2.70 -15.66
N ALA A 296 -14.26 1.51 -15.10
CA ALA A 296 -14.84 1.18 -13.81
C ALA A 296 -14.19 2.01 -12.69
N ASP A 297 -15.03 2.78 -12.00
CA ASP A 297 -14.67 3.58 -10.83
C ASP A 297 -15.05 2.87 -9.52
N THR A 298 -14.93 3.59 -8.40
CA THR A 298 -15.29 3.07 -7.07
C THR A 298 -16.76 2.63 -6.98
N TRP A 299 -17.66 3.28 -7.72
CA TRP A 299 -19.08 2.87 -7.77
C TRP A 299 -19.21 1.52 -8.48
N ALA A 300 -18.56 1.34 -9.63
CA ALA A 300 -18.59 0.07 -10.36
C ALA A 300 -18.08 -1.10 -9.53
N ILE A 301 -16.95 -0.93 -8.83
CA ILE A 301 -16.42 -1.95 -7.91
C ILE A 301 -17.46 -2.31 -6.85
N GLY A 302 -18.04 -1.32 -6.17
CA GLY A 302 -19.01 -1.57 -5.10
C GLY A 302 -20.28 -2.27 -5.59
N VAL A 303 -20.78 -1.94 -6.78
CA VAL A 303 -21.93 -2.61 -7.39
C VAL A 303 -21.59 -4.07 -7.74
N LEU A 304 -20.44 -4.32 -8.39
CA LEU A 304 -20.05 -5.66 -8.80
C LEU A 304 -19.77 -6.57 -7.61
N GLU A 305 -19.05 -6.10 -6.59
CA GLU A 305 -18.84 -6.84 -5.33
C GLU A 305 -20.18 -7.28 -4.72
N LYS A 306 -21.14 -6.35 -4.65
CA LYS A 306 -22.47 -6.63 -4.07
C LYS A 306 -23.31 -7.60 -4.91
N LYS A 307 -23.30 -7.45 -6.24
CA LYS A 307 -24.16 -8.22 -7.14
C LYS A 307 -23.65 -9.63 -7.41
N LEU A 308 -22.34 -9.80 -7.43
CA LEU A 308 -21.69 -11.11 -7.62
C LEU A 308 -21.36 -11.79 -6.29
N ASN A 309 -21.58 -11.10 -5.17
CA ASN A 309 -21.18 -11.55 -3.83
C ASN A 309 -19.69 -11.92 -3.74
N ILE A 310 -18.82 -11.09 -4.33
CA ILE A 310 -17.36 -11.26 -4.31
C ILE A 310 -16.70 -10.10 -3.57
N LYS A 311 -15.42 -10.26 -3.22
CA LYS A 311 -14.58 -9.18 -2.72
C LYS A 311 -13.34 -9.00 -3.59
N LEU A 312 -13.17 -7.82 -4.14
CA LEU A 312 -11.95 -7.43 -4.85
C LEU A 312 -10.93 -6.90 -3.84
N VAL A 313 -9.78 -7.56 -3.78
CA VAL A 313 -8.64 -7.14 -2.96
C VAL A 313 -7.66 -6.43 -3.87
N VAL A 314 -7.69 -5.10 -3.82
CA VAL A 314 -6.99 -4.23 -4.78
C VAL A 314 -5.63 -3.79 -4.21
N PHE A 315 -4.56 -4.06 -4.95
CA PHE A 315 -3.19 -3.72 -4.62
C PHE A 315 -2.67 -2.62 -5.54
N SER A 316 -2.29 -1.46 -4.97
CA SER A 316 -1.71 -0.33 -5.69
C SER A 316 -0.23 -0.56 -6.00
N GLN A 317 0.05 -0.87 -7.27
CA GLN A 317 1.43 -0.96 -7.76
C GLN A 317 2.14 0.40 -7.69
N GLU A 318 1.40 1.49 -7.85
CA GLU A 318 1.94 2.85 -7.74
C GLU A 318 2.44 3.14 -6.32
N SER A 319 1.69 2.74 -5.29
CA SER A 319 2.11 2.90 -3.89
C SER A 319 3.37 2.10 -3.60
N HIS A 320 3.47 0.87 -4.11
CA HIS A 320 4.68 0.05 -3.99
C HIS A 320 5.89 0.74 -4.64
N LYS A 321 5.75 1.20 -5.89
CA LYS A 321 6.81 1.93 -6.62
C LYS A 321 7.26 3.20 -5.89
N SER A 322 6.33 3.87 -5.21
CA SER A 322 6.62 5.06 -4.39
C SER A 322 7.18 4.74 -2.99
N ASN A 323 7.40 3.45 -2.66
CA ASN A 323 7.80 2.96 -1.34
C ASN A 323 6.81 3.34 -0.21
N ASP A 324 5.55 3.59 -0.57
CA ASP A 324 4.43 3.78 0.35
C ASP A 324 3.75 2.43 0.62
N LEU A 325 4.47 1.57 1.34
CA LEU A 325 4.04 0.18 1.59
C LEU A 325 2.73 0.11 2.40
N ASP A 326 2.43 1.14 3.19
CA ASP A 326 1.24 1.21 4.02
C ASP A 326 -0.03 1.52 3.19
N SER A 327 0.14 2.09 1.99
CA SER A 327 -0.94 2.41 1.03
C SER A 327 -0.98 1.44 -0.16
N VAL A 328 -0.30 0.30 -0.08
CA VAL A 328 -0.34 -0.73 -1.13
C VAL A 328 -1.69 -1.43 -1.17
N LEU A 329 -2.23 -1.87 -0.04
CA LEU A 329 -3.57 -2.46 0.01
C LEU A 329 -4.62 -1.34 0.03
N LEU A 330 -5.49 -1.30 -1.00
CA LEU A 330 -6.59 -0.34 -1.07
C LEU A 330 -7.82 -0.93 -0.36
N CYS A 331 -8.19 -0.33 0.76
CA CYS A 331 -9.28 -0.83 1.59
C CYS A 331 -10.69 -0.53 1.04
N GLY A 332 -10.81 0.24 -0.05
CA GLY A 332 -12.08 0.64 -0.64
C GLY A 332 -12.79 1.77 0.15
N GLN A 333 -13.92 2.24 -0.39
CA GLN A 333 -14.77 3.25 0.26
C GLN A 333 -16.09 2.63 0.69
N ASP A 334 -16.64 3.06 1.82
CA ASP A 334 -17.98 2.67 2.27
C ASP A 334 -19.04 3.32 1.36
N ASN A 335 -19.61 2.50 0.48
CA ASN A 335 -20.77 2.87 -0.33
C ASN A 335 -22.02 2.27 0.34
N GLU A 336 -22.69 3.09 1.16
CA GLU A 336 -23.97 2.84 1.86
C GLU A 336 -24.05 1.62 2.81
N GLN A 337 -24.27 1.92 4.10
CA GLN A 337 -24.42 0.98 5.23
C GLN A 337 -25.76 0.21 5.27
N THR A 338 -26.33 -0.22 4.14
CA THR A 338 -27.70 -0.77 4.12
C THR A 338 -27.82 -2.28 3.84
N SER A 339 -26.71 -3.00 3.59
CA SER A 339 -26.76 -4.47 3.49
C SER A 339 -26.39 -5.14 4.81
N GLN A 340 -27.10 -6.23 5.15
CA GLN A 340 -26.67 -7.10 6.24
C GLN A 340 -25.26 -7.62 5.99
N PRO A 341 -24.43 -7.75 7.04
CA PRO A 341 -23.07 -8.24 6.91
C PRO A 341 -23.09 -9.66 6.32
N LYS A 342 -22.55 -9.83 5.11
CA LYS A 342 -22.49 -11.09 4.38
C LYS A 342 -21.05 -11.41 4.02
N ASN A 343 -20.68 -12.69 4.09
CA ASN A 343 -19.38 -13.16 3.62
C ASN A 343 -19.39 -13.22 2.08
N PRO A 344 -18.33 -12.74 1.41
CA PRO A 344 -18.11 -13.00 -0.01
C PRO A 344 -17.99 -14.49 -0.28
N ASP A 345 -18.53 -14.95 -1.41
CA ASP A 345 -18.31 -16.31 -1.89
C ASP A 345 -16.86 -16.47 -2.37
N TYR A 346 -16.32 -15.43 -3.00
CA TYR A 346 -14.94 -15.42 -3.51
C TYR A 346 -14.21 -14.11 -3.23
N TYR A 347 -12.92 -14.22 -2.97
CA TYR A 347 -11.94 -13.15 -2.96
C TYR A 347 -11.13 -13.20 -4.24
N VAL A 348 -11.00 -12.05 -4.92
CA VAL A 348 -10.22 -11.90 -6.15
C VAL A 348 -9.15 -10.86 -5.91
N LEU A 349 -7.89 -11.24 -6.12
CA LEU A 349 -6.75 -10.33 -5.94
C LEU A 349 -6.48 -9.60 -7.25
N THR A 350 -6.28 -8.29 -7.20
CA THR A 350 -5.99 -7.50 -8.42
C THR A 350 -4.94 -6.43 -8.16
N SER A 351 -4.04 -6.24 -9.13
CA SER A 351 -3.04 -5.18 -9.14
C SER A 351 -3.57 -4.00 -9.96
N TYR A 352 -3.45 -2.80 -9.40
CA TYR A 352 -3.91 -1.55 -9.99
C TYR A 352 -2.74 -0.58 -10.20
N THR A 353 -2.62 -0.06 -11.42
CA THR A 353 -1.57 0.89 -11.81
C THR A 353 -2.04 2.34 -11.86
N GLY A 354 -3.25 2.66 -11.38
CA GLY A 354 -3.86 3.98 -11.57
C GLY A 354 -4.73 4.09 -12.83
N ASN A 355 -4.57 3.17 -13.78
CA ASN A 355 -5.31 3.16 -15.04
C ASN A 355 -5.45 1.76 -15.69
N HIS A 356 -5.09 0.71 -14.97
CA HIS A 356 -5.17 -0.66 -15.48
C HIS A 356 -5.29 -1.62 -14.31
N TYR A 357 -6.18 -2.60 -14.45
CA TYR A 357 -6.38 -3.68 -13.51
C TYR A 357 -5.84 -4.97 -14.12
N THR A 358 -5.02 -5.69 -13.35
CA THR A 358 -4.46 -7.00 -13.72
C THR A 358 -4.81 -8.01 -12.65
N LEU A 359 -4.95 -9.28 -13.03
CA LEU A 359 -5.29 -10.34 -12.08
C LEU A 359 -4.03 -10.72 -11.30
N ILE A 360 -4.15 -10.85 -9.98
CA ILE A 360 -3.10 -11.47 -9.15
C ILE A 360 -3.55 -12.90 -8.86
N THR A 361 -2.68 -13.84 -9.20
CA THR A 361 -2.84 -15.26 -8.88
C THR A 361 -1.92 -15.65 -7.74
N TYR A 362 -2.25 -16.73 -7.04
CA TYR A 362 -1.34 -17.41 -6.13
C TYR A 362 -1.22 -18.85 -6.62
N ASP A 363 -0.02 -19.27 -6.99
CA ASP A 363 0.22 -20.43 -7.84
C ASP A 363 -0.60 -20.31 -9.13
N THR A 364 -1.48 -21.27 -9.39
CA THR A 364 -2.43 -21.26 -10.51
C THR A 364 -3.83 -20.77 -10.11
N ARG A 365 -4.07 -20.47 -8.82
CA ARG A 365 -5.39 -20.06 -8.32
C ARG A 365 -5.68 -18.61 -8.67
N LYS A 366 -6.84 -18.39 -9.32
CA LYS A 366 -7.34 -17.07 -9.75
C LYS A 366 -8.30 -16.41 -8.75
N ARG A 367 -8.84 -17.19 -7.82
CA ARG A 367 -9.85 -16.79 -6.82
C ARG A 367 -9.66 -17.61 -5.55
N PHE A 368 -10.22 -17.14 -4.44
CA PHE A 368 -10.03 -17.77 -3.13
C PHE A 368 -11.35 -17.77 -2.35
N LEU A 369 -11.65 -18.87 -1.68
CA LEU A 369 -12.54 -18.87 -0.51
C LEU A 369 -11.81 -18.23 0.67
N PHE A 370 -12.52 -17.79 1.72
CA PHE A 370 -11.87 -17.26 2.91
C PHE A 370 -10.87 -18.25 3.51
N SER A 371 -11.20 -19.54 3.59
CA SER A 371 -10.30 -20.60 4.10
C SER A 371 -8.99 -20.66 3.31
N THR A 372 -9.07 -20.62 1.99
CA THR A 372 -7.93 -20.72 1.05
C THR A 372 -7.22 -19.39 0.79
N LEU A 373 -7.76 -18.27 1.26
CA LEU A 373 -7.14 -16.96 1.07
C LEU A 373 -5.80 -16.92 1.81
N PRO A 374 -4.68 -16.55 1.16
CA PRO A 374 -3.35 -16.57 1.77
C PRO A 374 -3.30 -15.82 3.11
N SER A 375 -2.61 -16.39 4.09
CA SER A 375 -2.62 -15.87 5.46
C SER A 375 -1.95 -14.50 5.56
N GLN A 376 -0.97 -14.23 4.70
CA GLN A 376 -0.36 -12.92 4.53
C GLN A 376 -1.39 -11.85 4.09
N ILE A 377 -2.31 -12.19 3.17
CA ILE A 377 -3.38 -11.27 2.73
C ILE A 377 -4.35 -11.01 3.86
N LYS A 378 -4.76 -12.07 4.58
CA LYS A 378 -5.63 -11.94 5.76
C LYS A 378 -5.04 -11.00 6.81
N SER A 379 -3.74 -11.17 7.08
CA SER A 379 -2.98 -10.35 8.01
C SER A 379 -2.87 -8.89 7.54
N LEU A 380 -2.62 -8.66 6.24
CA LEU A 380 -2.62 -7.31 5.68
C LEU A 380 -3.96 -6.61 5.83
N VAL A 381 -5.07 -7.30 5.54
CA VAL A 381 -6.43 -6.75 5.70
C VAL A 381 -6.70 -6.38 7.16
N ILE A 382 -6.37 -7.24 8.12
CA ILE A 382 -6.56 -6.95 9.55
C ILE A 382 -5.75 -5.72 9.97
N ASN A 383 -4.47 -5.69 9.58
CA ASN A 383 -3.52 -4.65 9.94
C ASN A 383 -3.66 -3.35 9.13
N LYS A 384 -4.62 -3.24 8.20
CA LYS A 384 -4.78 -2.03 7.38
C LYS A 384 -6.20 -1.59 7.20
N CYS A 385 -7.09 -2.53 6.92
CA CYS A 385 -8.47 -2.21 6.55
C CYS A 385 -9.45 -2.37 7.71
N ILE A 386 -9.04 -2.99 8.83
CA ILE A 386 -9.91 -3.27 9.98
C ILE A 386 -9.35 -2.67 11.28
N GLU A 387 -8.32 -1.82 11.17
CA GLU A 387 -7.74 -1.12 12.32
C GLU A 387 -8.80 -0.30 13.09
N LYS A 388 -9.71 0.39 12.38
CA LYS A 388 -10.75 1.27 12.96
C LYS A 388 -12.12 0.61 13.21
N ASN A 389 -12.25 -0.70 13.03
CA ASN A 389 -13.55 -1.37 13.05
C ASN A 389 -14.61 -0.69 12.14
N ALA A 390 -14.17 -0.22 10.97
CA ALA A 390 -14.98 0.52 10.00
C ALA A 390 -14.54 0.16 8.58
N GLY A 391 -15.30 0.56 7.56
CA GLY A 391 -15.00 0.25 6.18
C GLY A 391 -15.58 -1.08 5.69
N PRO A 392 -15.43 -1.36 4.39
CA PRO A 392 -16.09 -2.49 3.74
C PRO A 392 -15.54 -3.85 4.22
N TYR A 393 -14.27 -3.92 4.61
CA TYR A 393 -13.67 -5.15 5.14
C TYR A 393 -14.14 -5.49 6.55
N TYR A 394 -14.40 -4.49 7.40
CA TYR A 394 -14.96 -4.74 8.73
C TYR A 394 -16.39 -5.30 8.66
N SER A 395 -17.14 -4.93 7.62
CA SER A 395 -18.49 -5.44 7.40
C SER A 395 -18.54 -6.95 7.09
N ILE A 396 -17.39 -7.58 6.76
CA ILE A 396 -17.27 -9.01 6.47
C ILE A 396 -17.16 -9.81 7.79
N PRO A 397 -18.14 -10.68 8.12
CA PRO A 397 -18.11 -11.49 9.34
C PRO A 397 -16.83 -12.31 9.56
N GLU A 398 -16.32 -12.98 8.53
CA GLU A 398 -15.12 -13.84 8.63
C GLU A 398 -13.87 -13.09 9.12
N PHE A 399 -13.65 -11.87 8.63
CA PHE A 399 -12.53 -11.05 9.09
C PHE A 399 -12.69 -10.58 10.53
N ARG A 400 -13.93 -10.25 10.96
CA ARG A 400 -14.19 -9.92 12.37
C ARG A 400 -13.91 -11.11 13.28
N GLN A 401 -14.32 -12.31 12.88
CA GLN A 401 -14.04 -13.54 13.62
C GLN A 401 -12.54 -13.82 13.68
N LEU A 402 -11.80 -13.60 12.59
CA LEU A 402 -10.35 -13.77 12.58
C LEU A 402 -9.65 -12.77 13.51
N LYS A 403 -10.07 -11.49 13.52
CA LYS A 403 -9.57 -10.48 14.48
C LYS A 403 -9.77 -10.94 15.93
N MET A 404 -10.95 -11.47 16.26
CA MET A 404 -11.25 -12.02 17.60
C MET A 404 -10.38 -13.24 17.95
N LYS A 405 -10.17 -14.17 17.00
CA LYS A 405 -9.31 -15.36 17.21
C LYS A 405 -7.86 -14.98 17.52
N LEU A 406 -7.38 -13.87 16.94
CA LEU A 406 -6.03 -13.35 17.19
C LEU A 406 -5.90 -12.61 18.54
N GLY A 407 -6.97 -12.54 19.33
CA GLY A 407 -6.95 -11.91 20.66
C GLY A 407 -7.00 -10.39 20.62
N ILE A 408 -7.31 -9.78 19.47
CA ILE A 408 -7.51 -8.34 19.31
C ILE A 408 -8.99 -8.04 19.64
N HIS A 409 -9.26 -7.18 20.62
CA HIS A 409 -10.64 -6.95 21.08
C HIS A 409 -11.47 -6.26 19.97
N VAL A 410 -12.77 -6.57 19.87
CA VAL A 410 -13.67 -5.99 18.84
C VAL A 410 -13.83 -4.47 19.00
N ASP A 411 -13.48 -3.94 20.17
CA ASP A 411 -13.55 -2.52 20.53
C ASP A 411 -12.19 -1.81 20.43
N GLU A 412 -11.07 -2.52 20.25
CA GLU A 412 -9.77 -1.90 19.96
C GLU A 412 -9.84 -1.28 18.55
N GLY A 413 -9.77 0.06 18.49
CA GLY A 413 -9.92 0.88 17.29
C GLY A 413 -11.29 1.56 17.11
N LYS A 414 -12.24 1.39 18.04
CA LYS A 414 -13.44 2.23 18.06
C LYS A 414 -13.03 3.65 18.45
N ALA A 415 -13.48 4.64 17.69
CA ALA A 415 -13.27 6.05 18.03
C ALA A 415 -13.73 6.30 19.49
N GLU A 416 -12.78 6.68 20.35
CA GLU A 416 -13.13 7.26 21.63
C GLU A 416 -13.47 8.74 21.43
N ASP A 417 -14.60 9.12 22.01
CA ASP A 417 -15.09 10.45 22.35
C ASP A 417 -15.86 11.29 21.30
N PRO A 418 -17.21 11.29 21.35
CA PRO A 418 -18.07 12.26 20.66
C PRO A 418 -17.82 13.73 21.05
N ASP A 419 -17.21 13.98 22.22
CA ASP A 419 -17.03 15.34 22.74
C ASP A 419 -15.95 16.12 21.97
N ASP A 420 -14.95 15.44 21.41
CA ASP A 420 -13.87 16.07 20.61
C ASP A 420 -14.35 16.46 19.19
N GLU A 421 -15.36 15.74 18.68
CA GLU A 421 -16.02 16.03 17.40
C GLU A 421 -16.89 17.31 17.50
N TYR A 422 -17.55 17.53 18.64
CA TYR A 422 -18.39 18.71 18.88
C TYR A 422 -17.57 19.99 19.11
N LEU A 423 -16.37 19.89 19.70
CA LEU A 423 -15.49 21.03 19.97
C LEU A 423 -14.77 21.57 18.72
N ASN A 424 -14.61 20.74 17.69
CA ASN A 424 -13.82 21.06 16.50
C ASN A 424 -14.63 21.20 15.19
N ASP A 425 -15.97 21.14 15.26
CA ASP A 425 -16.88 21.23 14.09
C ASP A 425 -16.70 22.51 13.25
N HIS A 426 -16.06 23.55 13.80
CA HIS A 426 -15.76 24.80 13.09
C HIS A 426 -14.33 24.89 12.50
N LEU A 427 -13.54 23.82 12.60
CA LEU A 427 -12.14 23.79 12.15
C LEU A 427 -11.96 23.06 10.81
N TYR A 428 -12.80 22.07 10.54
CA TYR A 428 -12.76 21.26 9.33
C TYR A 428 -14.13 20.65 9.01
N ASN A 429 -14.29 20.20 7.77
CA ASN A 429 -15.45 19.43 7.30
C ASN A 429 -15.18 17.93 7.44
N ASN A 430 -15.97 17.24 8.26
CA ASN A 430 -15.86 15.80 8.51
C ASN A 430 -16.12 14.90 7.29
N LYS A 431 -16.75 15.43 6.23
CA LYS A 431 -17.01 14.68 4.99
C LYS A 431 -15.80 14.59 4.07
N THR A 432 -14.79 15.43 4.30
CA THR A 432 -13.57 15.52 3.50
C THR A 432 -12.36 15.17 4.36
N LEU A 433 -11.71 14.05 4.05
CA LEU A 433 -10.58 13.49 4.78
C LEU A 433 -9.35 13.37 3.88
N LEU A 434 -8.24 13.94 4.33
CA LEU A 434 -6.93 13.83 3.68
C LEU A 434 -5.94 13.21 4.66
N MET A 435 -5.21 12.20 4.20
CA MET A 435 -4.33 11.40 5.04
C MET A 435 -2.88 11.59 4.59
N PHE A 436 -1.98 11.74 5.55
CA PHE A 436 -0.57 11.92 5.26
C PHE A 436 0.33 11.23 6.29
N HIS A 437 1.55 10.94 5.88
CA HIS A 437 2.65 10.43 6.69
C HIS A 437 3.97 10.61 5.92
N ALA A 438 5.09 10.36 6.60
CA ALA A 438 6.45 10.57 6.07
C ALA A 438 6.74 9.92 4.71
N ASN A 439 6.06 8.81 4.39
CA ASN A 439 6.26 8.00 3.19
C ASN A 439 5.08 8.07 2.20
N SER A 440 4.12 8.99 2.38
CA SER A 440 2.91 9.03 1.57
C SER A 440 3.19 9.11 0.07
N ASN A 441 2.36 8.41 -0.71
CA ASN A 441 2.39 8.45 -2.16
C ASN A 441 1.80 9.77 -2.70
N GLY A 442 2.56 10.45 -3.55
CA GLY A 442 2.13 11.69 -4.22
C GLY A 442 1.36 11.46 -5.52
N VAL A 443 1.30 10.22 -6.00
CA VAL A 443 0.69 9.86 -7.30
C VAL A 443 -0.85 9.81 -7.26
N PRO A 444 -1.51 9.29 -6.21
CA PRO A 444 -2.96 9.34 -6.12
C PRO A 444 -3.44 10.78 -6.00
N LYS A 445 -4.52 11.11 -6.72
CA LYS A 445 -5.20 12.40 -6.56
C LYS A 445 -5.70 12.56 -5.11
N PRO A 446 -5.79 13.78 -4.59
CA PRO A 446 -6.46 14.04 -3.30
C PRO A 446 -7.84 13.39 -3.25
N GLY A 447 -8.16 12.72 -2.15
CA GLY A 447 -9.44 12.00 -1.99
C GLY A 447 -9.45 10.58 -2.56
N GLN A 448 -8.41 10.19 -3.30
CA GLN A 448 -8.21 8.83 -3.84
C GLN A 448 -7.02 8.11 -3.20
N GLY A 449 -6.29 8.78 -2.29
CA GLY A 449 -5.26 8.13 -1.48
C GLY A 449 -5.85 7.14 -0.48
N SER A 450 -5.01 6.24 0.05
CA SER A 450 -5.43 5.31 1.10
C SER A 450 -5.97 6.09 2.30
N GLY A 451 -7.16 5.73 2.78
CA GLY A 451 -7.81 6.41 3.91
C GLY A 451 -8.31 7.83 3.64
N GLU A 452 -8.32 8.26 2.37
CA GLU A 452 -8.82 9.58 1.97
C GLU A 452 -10.22 9.52 1.36
N LYS A 453 -10.93 10.64 1.46
CA LYS A 453 -12.20 10.87 0.78
C LYS A 453 -12.40 12.36 0.57
N ILE A 454 -12.79 12.76 -0.62
CA ILE A 454 -13.31 14.11 -0.87
C ILE A 454 -14.75 13.95 -1.31
N ASP A 455 -15.65 14.70 -0.68
CA ASP A 455 -17.03 14.76 -1.14
C ASP A 455 -17.08 15.33 -2.56
N ASN A 456 -17.91 14.76 -3.42
CA ASN A 456 -18.01 15.17 -4.82
C ASN A 456 -18.37 16.64 -4.97
N ASP A 457 -19.19 17.18 -4.06
CA ASP A 457 -19.58 18.60 -4.09
C ASP A 457 -18.40 19.52 -3.75
N ALA A 458 -17.37 18.99 -3.08
CA ALA A 458 -16.17 19.73 -2.70
C ALA A 458 -15.02 19.59 -3.71
N ILE A 459 -15.08 18.65 -4.67
CA ILE A 459 -13.94 18.28 -5.53
C ILE A 459 -13.33 19.48 -6.28
N VAL A 460 -14.18 20.41 -6.72
CA VAL A 460 -13.77 21.61 -7.46
C VAL A 460 -12.92 22.53 -6.59
N SER A 461 -13.21 22.63 -5.29
CA SER A 461 -12.42 23.43 -4.33
C SER A 461 -10.99 22.90 -4.16
N PHE A 462 -10.77 21.61 -4.41
CA PHE A 462 -9.46 20.96 -4.30
C PHE A 462 -8.66 20.94 -5.61
N LYS A 463 -9.13 21.63 -6.67
CA LYS A 463 -8.47 21.65 -7.98
C LYS A 463 -6.96 21.89 -7.89
N ASP A 464 -6.52 22.92 -7.16
CA ASP A 464 -5.10 23.26 -7.10
C ASP A 464 -4.26 22.13 -6.47
N LEU A 465 -4.82 21.42 -5.49
CA LEU A 465 -4.19 20.26 -4.88
C LEU A 465 -4.21 19.05 -5.83
N ILE A 466 -5.34 18.82 -6.52
CA ILE A 466 -5.51 17.75 -7.52
C ILE A 466 -4.52 17.88 -8.66
N LEU A 467 -4.10 19.09 -9.03
CA LEU A 467 -3.33 19.29 -10.26
C LEU A 467 -1.83 19.36 -9.99
N ASN A 468 -1.47 19.83 -8.79
CA ASN A 468 -0.10 19.85 -8.34
C ASN A 468 0.32 18.58 -7.59
N HIS A 469 -0.56 17.58 -7.45
CA HIS A 469 -0.31 16.42 -6.60
C HIS A 469 1.01 15.70 -6.91
N LYS A 470 1.32 15.48 -8.20
CA LYS A 470 2.54 14.80 -8.65
C LYS A 470 3.82 15.61 -8.47
N LYS A 471 3.73 16.94 -8.53
CA LYS A 471 4.91 17.80 -8.68
C LYS A 471 5.72 17.92 -7.39
N HIS A 472 5.04 17.85 -6.23
CA HIS A 472 5.66 18.15 -4.94
C HIS A 472 5.26 17.21 -3.79
N ASN A 473 4.44 16.18 -4.06
CA ASN A 473 3.94 15.24 -3.04
C ASN A 473 3.48 15.95 -1.77
N TRP A 474 2.41 16.74 -1.90
CA TRP A 474 1.88 17.60 -0.87
C TRP A 474 1.57 16.87 0.46
N ARG A 475 1.20 15.58 0.41
CA ARG A 475 0.97 14.76 1.61
C ARG A 475 2.20 14.74 2.50
N ARG A 476 3.36 14.38 1.93
CA ARG A 476 4.62 14.37 2.67
C ARG A 476 4.98 15.76 3.19
N GLN A 477 4.64 16.83 2.46
CA GLN A 477 4.91 18.20 2.89
C GLN A 477 4.17 18.62 4.16
N LEU A 478 3.04 17.99 4.47
CA LEU A 478 2.31 18.22 5.72
C LEU A 478 3.05 17.62 6.93
N ASP A 479 3.78 16.52 6.72
CA ASP A 479 4.45 15.75 7.76
C ASP A 479 5.59 16.51 8.46
N ASP A 480 5.74 16.28 9.77
CA ASP A 480 6.77 16.91 10.60
C ASP A 480 8.20 16.50 10.18
N SER A 481 8.36 15.32 9.59
CA SER A 481 9.63 14.78 9.10
C SER A 481 10.09 15.40 7.78
N TYR A 482 9.20 16.11 7.07
CA TYR A 482 9.53 16.71 5.78
C TYR A 482 10.64 17.74 5.91
N LEU A 483 11.69 17.56 5.12
CA LEU A 483 12.87 18.42 5.12
C LEU A 483 12.52 19.75 4.43
N SER A 484 12.26 20.77 5.23
CA SER A 484 11.99 22.14 4.78
C SER A 484 12.61 23.08 5.78
N PRO A 485 13.88 23.49 5.58
CA PRO A 485 14.58 24.25 6.58
C PRO A 485 13.89 25.56 6.96
N PHE A 486 13.94 25.91 8.24
CA PHE A 486 13.40 27.16 8.79
C PHE A 486 14.25 27.62 9.97
N THR A 487 14.10 28.88 10.36
CA THR A 487 14.76 29.46 11.53
C THR A 487 13.76 29.62 12.68
N LEU A 488 14.10 29.12 13.86
CA LEU A 488 13.33 29.26 15.09
C LEU A 488 14.29 29.29 16.28
N ASP A 489 14.01 30.12 17.29
CA ASP A 489 14.88 30.33 18.45
C ASP A 489 16.33 30.72 18.12
N GLY A 490 16.52 31.48 17.04
CA GLY A 490 17.86 31.89 16.59
C GLY A 490 18.69 30.76 15.99
N HIS A 491 18.09 29.59 15.76
CA HIS A 491 18.75 28.42 15.19
C HIS A 491 18.08 27.97 13.89
N ARG A 492 18.86 27.37 12.99
CA ARG A 492 18.33 26.82 11.73
C ARG A 492 18.03 25.34 11.90
N TRP A 493 16.80 24.92 11.57
CA TRP A 493 16.31 23.56 11.73
C TRP A 493 16.03 22.93 10.38
N ASN A 494 16.23 21.61 10.24
CA ASN A 494 16.05 20.91 8.98
C ASN A 494 14.59 20.47 8.75
N SER A 495 13.87 20.14 9.83
CA SER A 495 12.43 19.83 9.81
C SER A 495 11.78 20.16 11.16
N VAL A 496 10.44 20.13 11.20
CA VAL A 496 9.67 20.32 12.44
C VAL A 496 10.02 19.25 13.46
N GLU A 497 10.21 18.01 13.00
CA GLU A 497 10.58 16.90 13.88
C GLU A 497 11.98 17.06 14.48
N HIS A 498 12.97 17.60 13.74
CA HIS A 498 14.28 17.92 14.33
C HIS A 498 14.14 18.91 15.50
N TYR A 499 13.36 19.98 15.31
CA TYR A 499 13.10 20.95 16.37
C TYR A 499 12.35 20.34 17.56
N LYS A 500 11.28 19.57 17.30
CA LYS A 500 10.48 18.90 18.33
C LYS A 500 11.33 17.94 19.17
N LEU A 501 12.21 17.17 18.53
CA LEU A 501 13.12 16.27 19.23
C LEU A 501 14.14 17.04 20.07
N ALA A 502 14.65 18.16 19.54
CA ALA A 502 15.57 19.02 20.27
C ALA A 502 14.91 19.67 21.49
N SER A 503 13.71 20.21 21.33
CA SER A 503 13.04 21.06 22.33
C SER A 503 12.81 20.37 23.68
N GLN A 504 12.80 19.03 23.68
CA GLN A 504 12.87 18.19 24.88
C GLN A 504 14.03 18.53 25.83
N PHE A 505 15.11 19.15 25.35
CA PHE A 505 16.34 19.41 26.10
C PHE A 505 16.67 20.91 26.23
N LYS A 506 15.78 21.77 25.73
CA LYS A 506 16.03 23.22 25.55
C LYS A 506 16.37 23.95 26.86
N LYS A 507 15.80 23.53 28.00
CA LYS A 507 16.04 24.17 29.31
C LYS A 507 17.23 23.52 30.04
N GLY A 508 17.22 22.20 30.18
CA GLY A 508 18.19 21.46 30.98
C GLY A 508 19.55 21.27 30.31
N PHE A 509 19.56 21.09 28.98
CA PHE A 509 20.79 20.79 28.22
C PHE A 509 20.87 21.61 26.91
N PRO A 510 21.04 22.94 26.97
CA PRO A 510 21.01 23.82 25.80
C PRO A 510 22.03 23.47 24.71
N ASP A 511 23.22 22.98 25.08
CA ASP A 511 24.24 22.59 24.10
C ASP A 511 23.84 21.32 23.35
N PHE A 512 23.18 20.37 24.04
CA PHE A 512 22.63 19.18 23.38
C PHE A 512 21.42 19.54 22.51
N TYR A 513 20.54 20.43 22.96
CA TYR A 513 19.46 21.01 22.13
C TYR A 513 20.00 21.58 20.81
N ARG A 514 21.08 22.38 20.87
CA ARG A 514 21.73 22.97 19.68
C ARG A 514 22.30 21.92 18.74
N SER A 515 22.71 20.75 19.24
CA SER A 515 23.27 19.70 18.39
C SER A 515 22.26 19.14 17.37
N PHE A 516 20.95 19.36 17.55
CA PHE A 516 19.93 19.01 16.56
C PHE A 516 19.72 20.09 15.49
N SER A 517 20.24 21.31 15.69
CA SER A 517 20.12 22.38 14.70
C SER A 517 21.19 22.22 13.62
N LEU A 518 20.88 22.68 12.40
CA LEU A 518 21.81 22.69 11.27
C LEU A 518 23.06 23.54 11.54
N ASP A 519 23.00 24.47 12.49
CA ASP A 519 24.14 25.31 12.87
C ASP A 519 25.27 24.50 13.53
N SER A 520 24.95 23.35 14.11
CA SER A 520 25.92 22.46 14.76
C SER A 520 26.71 21.58 13.80
N ASP A 521 26.25 21.46 12.55
CA ASP A 521 26.77 20.54 11.53
C ASP A 521 26.81 19.04 11.94
N SER A 522 26.17 18.69 13.06
CA SER A 522 26.20 17.34 13.63
C SER A 522 25.54 16.28 12.73
N ALA A 523 25.79 15.01 13.03
CA ALA A 523 25.10 13.93 12.34
C ALA A 523 23.58 13.91 12.62
N ILE A 524 23.17 14.28 13.84
CA ILE A 524 21.75 14.27 14.24
C ILE A 524 20.96 15.47 13.70
N SER A 525 21.63 16.56 13.29
CA SER A 525 20.94 17.71 12.68
C SER A 525 20.60 17.51 11.20
N LYS A 526 21.29 16.57 10.54
CA LYS A 526 21.12 16.23 9.12
C LYS A 526 20.28 14.97 8.91
N ASP A 527 20.34 14.03 9.84
CA ASP A 527 19.75 12.71 9.73
C ASP A 527 18.68 12.49 10.81
N LEU A 528 17.43 12.42 10.35
CA LEU A 528 16.27 12.31 11.22
C LEU A 528 16.21 10.97 11.95
N ILE A 529 16.75 9.88 11.39
CA ILE A 529 16.81 8.59 12.08
C ILE A 529 17.72 8.72 13.30
N LYS A 530 18.89 9.37 13.13
CA LYS A 530 19.82 9.63 14.24
C LYS A 530 19.21 10.60 15.25
N ALA A 531 18.53 11.64 14.79
CA ALA A 531 17.78 12.55 15.66
C ALA A 531 16.75 11.81 16.52
N ARG A 532 15.93 10.93 15.92
CA ARG A 532 14.93 10.13 16.63
C ARG A 532 15.57 9.24 17.69
N ILE A 533 16.71 8.62 17.40
CA ILE A 533 17.44 7.81 18.39
C ILE A 533 17.95 8.69 19.53
N ALA A 534 18.56 9.84 19.21
CA ALA A 534 19.09 10.79 20.18
C ALA A 534 18.00 11.36 21.11
N GLY A 535 16.83 11.68 20.56
CA GLY A 535 15.66 12.17 21.28
C GLY A 535 14.80 11.07 21.93
N SER A 536 15.14 9.79 21.77
CA SER A 536 14.39 8.68 22.36
C SER A 536 14.55 8.60 23.89
N LYS A 537 13.73 7.78 24.55
CA LYS A 537 13.85 7.51 26.00
C LYS A 537 15.26 7.07 26.40
N SER A 538 15.93 6.28 25.56
CA SER A 538 17.25 5.72 25.89
C SER A 538 18.43 6.52 25.30
N GLY A 539 18.22 7.30 24.24
CA GLY A 539 19.28 8.04 23.55
C GLY A 539 20.21 7.18 22.70
N ARG A 540 19.91 5.89 22.52
CA ARG A 540 20.79 4.89 21.91
C ARG A 540 20.01 3.77 21.20
N ASN A 541 20.67 3.07 20.29
CA ASN A 541 20.22 1.79 19.74
C ASN A 541 21.26 0.70 20.05
N LYS A 542 21.12 -0.50 19.47
CA LYS A 542 22.04 -1.62 19.73
C LYS A 542 23.50 -1.29 19.38
N ASP A 543 23.70 -0.50 18.33
CA ASP A 543 25.03 -0.30 17.72
C ASP A 543 25.63 1.08 18.00
N ASN A 544 24.82 2.07 18.39
CA ASN A 544 25.24 3.47 18.49
C ASN A 544 24.61 4.19 19.69
N VAL A 545 25.37 5.11 20.27
CA VAL A 545 24.94 6.03 21.33
C VAL A 545 24.97 7.46 20.78
N TYR A 546 23.83 8.13 20.78
CA TYR A 546 23.70 9.50 20.26
C TYR A 546 23.39 10.53 21.35
N ARG A 547 23.06 10.08 22.57
CA ARG A 547 22.88 10.92 23.75
C ARG A 547 23.48 10.24 24.98
N GLU A 548 24.26 10.98 25.76
CA GLU A 548 24.81 10.51 27.03
C GLU A 548 23.71 10.33 28.10
N ARG A 549 23.94 9.44 29.07
CA ARG A 549 22.90 9.05 30.05
C ARG A 549 22.52 10.16 31.03
N ASN A 550 23.43 11.09 31.31
CA ASN A 550 23.19 12.27 32.16
C ASN A 550 22.31 13.32 31.48
N ILE A 551 22.20 13.31 30.15
CA ILE A 551 21.33 14.22 29.39
C ILE A 551 19.91 13.64 29.41
N THR A 552 19.04 14.26 30.20
CA THR A 552 17.65 13.85 30.38
C THR A 552 16.68 14.86 29.77
N ILE A 553 15.48 14.39 29.45
CA ILE A 553 14.39 15.25 28.96
C ILE A 553 14.00 16.24 30.08
N ASP A 554 13.69 17.47 29.69
CA ASP A 554 13.19 18.51 30.58
C ASP A 554 11.94 17.99 31.33
N PRO A 555 11.88 18.09 32.67
CA PRO A 555 10.78 17.53 33.45
C PRO A 555 9.39 18.02 33.02
N ASP A 556 9.31 19.26 32.55
CA ASP A 556 8.06 19.93 32.17
C ASP A 556 7.56 19.61 30.75
N TYR A 557 8.34 18.91 29.94
CA TYR A 557 8.06 18.78 28.51
C TYR A 557 6.77 18.00 28.19
N TYR A 558 6.52 16.93 28.95
CA TYR A 558 5.35 16.06 28.82
C TYR A 558 4.34 16.25 29.97
N GLU A 559 4.46 17.34 30.75
CA GLU A 559 3.48 17.62 31.80
C GLU A 559 2.10 17.92 31.19
N PHE A 560 1.06 17.34 31.80
CA PHE A 560 -0.32 17.58 31.41
C PHE A 560 -0.82 18.89 32.02
N HIS A 561 -0.84 19.96 31.23
CA HIS A 561 -1.44 21.25 31.57
C HIS A 561 -2.28 21.77 30.40
N SER A 562 -2.96 22.91 30.56
CA SER A 562 -3.88 23.44 29.54
C SER A 562 -3.23 23.84 28.21
N ASN A 563 -1.90 23.95 28.14
CA ASN A 563 -1.13 24.29 26.94
C ASN A 563 0.20 23.50 26.91
N PRO A 564 0.18 22.17 26.81
CA PRO A 564 1.35 21.32 27.02
C PRO A 564 2.57 21.82 26.23
N ARG A 565 3.73 21.89 26.88
CA ARG A 565 4.93 22.47 26.25
C ARG A 565 5.27 21.81 24.91
N HIS A 566 5.17 20.48 24.80
CA HIS A 566 5.44 19.76 23.55
C HIS A 566 4.53 20.18 22.38
N GLU A 567 3.26 20.53 22.65
CA GLU A 567 2.33 21.03 21.64
C GLU A 567 2.66 22.46 21.23
N VAL A 568 2.99 23.32 22.20
CA VAL A 568 3.41 24.71 21.95
C VAL A 568 4.67 24.72 21.08
N GLU A 569 5.69 23.96 21.46
CA GLU A 569 6.96 23.87 20.73
C GLU A 569 6.74 23.30 19.30
N ARG A 570 5.84 22.31 19.14
CA ARG A 570 5.47 21.81 17.80
C ARG A 570 4.75 22.88 16.98
N PHE A 571 3.79 23.60 17.56
CA PHE A 571 3.03 24.63 16.86
C PHE A 571 3.92 25.78 16.40
N ASP A 572 4.88 26.22 17.22
CA ASP A 572 5.86 27.24 16.85
C ASP A 572 6.75 26.78 15.68
N ALA A 573 7.15 25.51 15.67
CA ALA A 573 7.90 24.93 14.57
C ALA A 573 7.06 24.81 13.28
N LEU A 574 5.79 24.41 13.38
CA LEU A 574 4.87 24.40 12.24
C LEU A 574 4.69 25.83 11.69
N LYS A 575 4.46 26.82 12.55
CA LYS A 575 4.40 28.24 12.16
C LYS A 575 5.67 28.63 11.40
N ALA A 576 6.84 28.35 11.95
CA ALA A 576 8.11 28.70 11.32
C ALA A 576 8.29 28.00 9.95
N LYS A 577 8.01 26.69 9.86
CA LYS A 577 8.05 25.91 8.61
C LYS A 577 7.16 26.55 7.55
N PHE A 578 5.87 26.73 7.82
CA PHE A 578 4.93 27.18 6.79
C PHE A 578 5.05 28.67 6.50
N CYS A 579 5.33 29.54 7.48
CA CYS A 579 5.45 30.98 7.21
C CYS A 579 6.73 31.36 6.45
N GLN A 580 7.83 30.63 6.64
CA GLN A 580 9.10 30.91 5.98
C GLN A 580 9.25 30.21 4.62
N ASN A 581 8.36 29.28 4.28
CA ASN A 581 8.36 28.55 3.01
C ASN A 581 7.05 28.84 2.23
N PRO A 582 7.02 29.85 1.33
CA PRO A 582 5.81 30.31 0.65
C PRO A 582 5.05 29.24 -0.13
N ASP A 583 5.76 28.29 -0.73
CA ASP A 583 5.16 27.17 -1.47
C ASP A 583 4.40 26.22 -0.51
N LEU A 584 4.98 25.94 0.66
CA LEU A 584 4.33 25.13 1.69
C LEU A 584 3.12 25.84 2.29
N LYS A 585 3.23 27.15 2.54
CA LYS A 585 2.10 27.99 2.98
C LYS A 585 0.92 27.85 2.03
N THR A 586 1.20 28.00 0.74
CA THR A 586 0.21 27.91 -0.34
C THR A 586 -0.39 26.51 -0.41
N MET A 587 0.44 25.47 -0.34
CA MET A 587 -0.02 24.08 -0.32
C MET A 587 -0.95 23.79 0.87
N LEU A 588 -0.60 24.22 2.08
CA LEU A 588 -1.45 23.99 3.26
C LEU A 588 -2.82 24.66 3.10
N LYS A 589 -2.88 25.85 2.49
CA LYS A 589 -4.15 26.52 2.17
C LYS A 589 -4.99 25.74 1.15
N HIS A 590 -4.35 25.10 0.17
CA HIS A 590 -5.05 24.27 -0.83
C HIS A 590 -5.61 22.95 -0.27
N THR A 591 -5.33 22.61 1.00
CA THR A 591 -6.07 21.56 1.72
C THR A 591 -7.46 22.02 2.19
N ASN A 592 -7.84 23.27 1.92
CA ASN A 592 -9.14 23.88 2.24
C ASN A 592 -9.61 23.60 3.66
N ASP A 593 -10.83 23.11 3.85
CA ASP A 593 -11.42 22.75 5.13
C ASP A 593 -11.33 21.23 5.42
N ALA A 594 -10.51 20.47 4.68
CA ALA A 594 -10.39 19.03 4.89
C ALA A 594 -9.93 18.69 6.31
N LYS A 595 -10.43 17.59 6.87
CA LYS A 595 -9.87 16.96 8.07
C LYS A 595 -8.53 16.32 7.71
N LEU A 596 -7.46 16.78 8.34
CA LEU A 596 -6.10 16.29 8.12
C LEU A 596 -5.76 15.20 9.14
N ILE A 597 -5.49 14.01 8.65
CA ILE A 597 -5.17 12.83 9.46
C ILE A 597 -3.71 12.42 9.23
N HIS A 598 -2.95 12.33 10.31
CA HIS A 598 -1.61 11.78 10.30
C HIS A 598 -1.66 10.27 10.55
N PHE A 599 -1.24 9.47 9.57
CA PHE A 599 -1.20 8.03 9.70
C PHE A 599 0.03 7.57 10.49
N VAL A 600 -0.22 6.79 11.55
CA VAL A 600 0.83 6.16 12.36
C VAL A 600 0.62 4.65 12.35
N ARG A 601 1.60 3.91 11.84
CA ARG A 601 1.50 2.45 11.74
C ARG A 601 1.36 1.80 13.13
N GLY A 602 0.33 0.97 13.30
CA GLY A 602 0.09 0.21 14.52
C GLY A 602 -0.50 1.02 15.68
N SER A 603 -0.94 2.26 15.40
CA SER A 603 -1.66 3.14 16.32
C SER A 603 -2.87 3.72 15.62
N GLU A 604 -3.80 4.31 16.38
CA GLU A 604 -4.87 5.07 15.77
C GLU A 604 -4.31 6.28 14.99
N PRO A 605 -4.79 6.56 13.77
CA PRO A 605 -4.40 7.75 13.03
C PRO A 605 -4.79 9.02 13.77
N ASP A 606 -3.83 9.92 13.97
CA ASP A 606 -3.99 11.13 14.75
C ASP A 606 -4.65 12.23 13.91
N THR A 607 -5.69 12.87 14.43
CA THR A 607 -6.24 14.08 13.81
C THR A 607 -5.31 15.25 14.11
N ASP A 608 -4.70 15.86 13.08
CA ASP A 608 -3.71 16.94 13.28
C ASP A 608 -4.38 18.30 13.48
N ILE A 609 -4.94 18.49 14.68
CA ILE A 609 -5.66 19.70 15.09
C ILE A 609 -4.74 20.94 15.02
N LEU A 610 -3.47 20.82 15.41
CA LEU A 610 -2.52 21.95 15.40
C LEU A 610 -2.26 22.44 13.98
N LEU A 611 -2.08 21.53 13.03
CA LEU A 611 -1.86 21.88 11.63
C LEU A 611 -3.10 22.56 11.02
N MET A 612 -4.31 22.08 11.34
CA MET A 612 -5.55 22.69 10.87
C MET A 612 -5.82 24.06 11.53
N LYS A 613 -5.47 24.24 12.81
CA LYS A 613 -5.48 25.55 13.48
C LYS A 613 -4.55 26.53 12.79
N LEU A 614 -3.32 26.09 12.48
CA LEU A 614 -2.38 26.91 11.72
C LEU A 614 -2.96 27.29 10.35
N ARG A 615 -3.51 26.33 9.60
CA ARG A 615 -4.14 26.56 8.28
C ARG A 615 -5.21 27.65 8.33
N LYS A 616 -6.10 27.59 9.32
CA LYS A 616 -7.23 28.52 9.47
C LYS A 616 -6.75 29.97 9.59
N ASP A 617 -5.70 30.19 10.37
CA ASP A 617 -5.22 31.53 10.72
C ASP A 617 -3.89 31.90 10.03
N ILE A 618 -3.45 31.12 9.03
CA ILE A 618 -2.08 31.19 8.49
C ILE A 618 -1.70 32.55 7.93
N ASP A 619 -2.64 33.27 7.32
CA ASP A 619 -2.37 34.60 6.77
C ASP A 619 -2.18 35.65 7.86
N GLN A 620 -2.95 35.57 8.95
CA GLN A 620 -2.78 36.43 10.11
C GLN A 620 -1.48 36.10 10.84
N ILE A 621 -1.24 34.80 11.09
CA ILE A 621 -0.08 34.30 11.85
C ILE A 621 1.24 34.62 11.15
N CYS A 622 1.31 34.48 9.82
CA CYS A 622 2.54 34.73 9.06
C CYS A 622 2.77 36.21 8.71
N SER A 623 1.80 37.09 8.96
CA SER A 623 1.94 38.53 8.78
C SER A 623 2.51 39.23 10.04
N GLN A 624 2.61 38.51 11.15
CA GLN A 624 3.21 38.90 12.42
C GLN A 624 4.61 38.30 12.54
#